data_AF-A0A1N6PZS0-F1
#
_entry.id   AF-A0A1N6PZS0-F1
#
_cell.length_a   1.000
_cell.length_b   1.000
_cell.length_c   1.000
_cell.angle_alpha   90.00
_cell.angle_beta   90.00
_cell.angle_gamma   90.00
#
_symmetry.space_group_name_H-M   'P 1'
#
loop_
_entity.id
_entity.type
_entity.pdbx_description
1 polymer ?
#
loop_
_entity_poly.entity_id
_entity_poly.type
_entity_poly.pdbx_seq_one_letter_code
_entity_poly.pdbx_strand_id
1 'polypeptide(L)'
;MKRSFRLSLLAGAIAVLSACNDDSMETTPLSEIPEQSKKIEQPNELEKICYYVDQYWSSSSVLLTSLQNSTDTNFMNSQMTKIASMWGKSNPILRFVNDPSNLNSTYNAISYSTGKIYYGYAIYYDAKNKGGDIVNAMILAHEYGHQLQYIFGLPSVSESTARPNELEADGFAGYYLRRPNGYNQTTFAQIAAAYEFAQSIGDYQTTSPGHHGTPPQRRSAVRLGFLLGQYSLSAADFDYNFFYYYQGVLNGTYKMGKNLRNPEIDAYMSQYIDELRKIQSGKISVEEFKELK
;
A
#
# COMPACT_ATOMS: atom_id res chain seq x y z
N MET A 1 -17.68 -62.87 -39.47
CA MET A 1 -16.56 -61.91 -39.49
C MET A 1 -15.61 -62.23 -38.33
N LYS A 2 -14.30 -62.07 -38.57
CA LYS A 2 -13.09 -62.41 -37.78
C LYS A 2 -13.19 -62.16 -36.25
N ARG A 3 -12.78 -63.10 -35.37
CA ARG A 3 -11.49 -63.20 -34.59
C ARG A 3 -11.15 -61.91 -33.81
N SER A 4 -10.71 -61.86 -32.54
CA SER A 4 -9.95 -62.80 -31.68
C SER A 4 -9.78 -62.24 -30.24
N PHE A 5 -9.42 -63.12 -29.32
CA PHE A 5 -8.95 -62.95 -27.92
C PHE A 5 -7.65 -62.10 -27.74
N ARG A 6 -7.50 -61.45 -26.57
CA ARG A 6 -6.34 -61.41 -25.60
C ARG A 6 -6.47 -60.19 -24.68
N LEU A 7 -6.58 -60.32 -23.35
CA LEU A 7 -5.59 -60.56 -22.27
C LEU A 7 -4.69 -59.35 -21.91
N SER A 8 -4.65 -59.10 -20.60
CA SER A 8 -4.21 -57.96 -19.78
C SER A 8 -2.76 -57.45 -19.91
N LEU A 9 -2.53 -56.20 -19.47
CA LEU A 9 -1.28 -55.73 -18.83
C LEU A 9 -1.52 -54.46 -17.99
N LEU A 10 -0.73 -54.34 -16.91
CA LEU A 10 -0.83 -53.45 -15.76
C LEU A 10 -0.13 -52.08 -15.98
N ALA A 11 -0.61 -51.08 -15.21
CA ALA A 11 0.11 -49.98 -14.55
C ALA A 11 0.77 -48.84 -15.37
N GLY A 12 0.50 -47.60 -14.92
CA GLY A 12 1.25 -46.39 -15.27
C GLY A 12 0.49 -45.11 -14.94
N ALA A 13 0.44 -44.73 -13.65
CA ALA A 13 0.00 -43.39 -13.27
C ALA A 13 1.06 -42.37 -13.69
N ILE A 14 0.71 -41.46 -14.60
CA ILE A 14 1.54 -40.30 -14.95
C ILE A 14 0.88 -39.08 -14.31
N ALA A 15 1.54 -38.54 -13.29
CA ALA A 15 1.25 -37.21 -12.77
C ALA A 15 1.61 -36.19 -13.86
N VAL A 16 0.61 -35.47 -14.37
CA VAL A 16 0.83 -34.35 -15.28
C VAL A 16 1.13 -33.12 -14.41
N LEU A 17 2.41 -32.78 -14.30
CA LEU A 17 2.85 -31.43 -13.91
C LEU A 17 2.52 -30.51 -15.09
N SER A 18 1.49 -29.68 -14.96
CA SER A 18 1.26 -28.56 -15.88
C SER A 18 2.37 -27.53 -15.66
N ALA A 19 3.37 -27.54 -16.54
CA ALA A 19 4.29 -26.43 -16.73
C ALA A 19 3.59 -25.28 -17.48
N CYS A 20 4.02 -24.06 -17.15
CA CYS A 20 3.48 -22.79 -17.61
C CYS A 20 3.36 -22.69 -19.14
N ASN A 21 2.26 -22.12 -19.60
CA ASN A 21 2.00 -21.77 -21.00
C ASN A 21 3.15 -20.91 -21.57
N ASP A 22 3.58 -21.25 -22.78
CA ASP A 22 4.47 -20.45 -23.61
C ASP A 22 3.60 -19.85 -24.73
N ASP A 23 3.40 -18.53 -24.71
CA ASP A 23 2.66 -17.82 -25.75
C ASP A 23 3.57 -17.66 -26.99
N SER A 24 3.37 -18.53 -27.98
CA SER A 24 4.00 -18.38 -29.29
C SER A 24 3.34 -17.22 -30.06
N MET A 25 4.00 -16.07 -30.13
CA MET A 25 3.63 -14.98 -31.05
C MET A 25 4.01 -15.34 -32.49
N GLU A 26 3.01 -15.31 -33.39
CA GLU A 26 3.17 -15.41 -34.83
C GLU A 26 4.01 -14.24 -35.39
N THR A 27 4.93 -14.57 -36.29
CA THR A 27 5.81 -13.65 -37.00
C THR A 27 5.10 -12.92 -38.14
N THR A 28 5.22 -11.60 -38.21
CA THR A 28 5.11 -10.82 -39.47
C THR A 28 6.26 -9.79 -39.52
N PRO A 29 7.01 -9.65 -40.63
CA PRO A 29 8.29 -8.94 -40.63
C PRO A 29 8.14 -7.47 -41.03
N LEU A 30 8.79 -6.55 -40.31
CA LEU A 30 9.07 -5.18 -40.80
C LEU A 30 10.36 -4.61 -40.17
N SER A 31 11.36 -4.48 -41.06
CA SER A 31 12.44 -3.50 -41.18
C SER A 31 13.37 -3.16 -39.99
N GLU A 32 14.65 -3.38 -40.26
CA GLU A 32 15.83 -3.20 -39.40
C GLU A 32 16.08 -1.73 -38.97
N ILE A 33 16.20 -1.52 -37.65
CA ILE A 33 16.92 -0.41 -37.02
C ILE A 33 17.98 -1.05 -36.11
N PRO A 34 19.23 -0.57 -36.03
CA PRO A 34 20.29 -1.26 -35.30
C PRO A 34 20.03 -1.19 -33.78
N GLU A 35 19.62 -2.32 -33.19
CA GLU A 35 19.53 -2.48 -31.74
C GLU A 35 20.94 -2.56 -31.13
N GLN A 36 21.29 -1.52 -30.38
CA GLN A 36 22.33 -1.59 -29.37
C GLN A 36 21.91 -2.66 -28.36
N SER A 37 22.62 -3.79 -28.33
CA SER A 37 22.24 -4.99 -27.59
C SER A 37 22.00 -4.69 -26.10
N LYS A 38 20.74 -4.52 -25.70
CA LYS A 38 20.35 -4.74 -24.31
C LYS A 38 20.54 -6.23 -24.08
N LYS A 39 21.60 -6.58 -23.36
CA LYS A 39 21.81 -7.94 -22.86
C LYS A 39 20.54 -8.33 -22.13
N ILE A 40 19.81 -9.32 -22.61
CA ILE A 40 18.66 -9.87 -21.92
C ILE A 40 19.21 -10.46 -20.62
N GLU A 41 18.92 -9.80 -19.51
CA GLU A 41 19.36 -10.22 -18.19
C GLU A 41 18.72 -11.57 -17.88
N GLN A 42 19.55 -12.59 -17.64
CA GLN A 42 19.08 -13.94 -17.38
C GLN A 42 18.62 -14.03 -15.92
N PRO A 43 17.51 -14.74 -15.64
CA PRO A 43 17.03 -14.92 -14.28
C PRO A 43 18.10 -15.57 -13.39
N ASN A 44 18.28 -15.05 -12.18
CA ASN A 44 19.17 -15.64 -11.19
C ASN A 44 18.59 -16.95 -10.62
N GLU A 45 19.38 -17.71 -9.83
CA GLU A 45 18.96 -19.02 -9.31
C GLU A 45 17.71 -18.96 -8.42
N LEU A 46 17.45 -17.82 -7.75
CA LEU A 46 16.23 -17.63 -6.94
C LEU A 46 15.01 -17.35 -7.83
N GLU A 47 15.19 -16.55 -8.89
CA GLU A 47 14.14 -16.23 -9.87
C GLU A 47 13.72 -17.45 -10.72
N LYS A 48 14.53 -18.51 -10.75
CA LYS A 48 14.18 -19.81 -11.36
C LYS A 48 13.27 -20.67 -10.49
N ILE A 49 13.09 -20.34 -9.21
CA ILE A 49 12.16 -21.04 -8.34
C ILE A 49 10.77 -20.49 -8.64
N CYS A 50 9.88 -21.31 -9.20
CA CYS A 50 8.52 -20.91 -9.61
C CYS A 50 7.64 -20.29 -8.51
N TYR A 51 8.12 -20.30 -7.27
CA TYR A 51 7.44 -19.74 -6.11
C TYR A 51 8.09 -18.45 -5.59
N TYR A 52 9.34 -18.12 -5.95
CA TYR A 52 10.03 -16.95 -5.42
C TYR A 52 9.29 -15.65 -5.81
N VAL A 53 9.10 -14.75 -4.83
CA VAL A 53 8.43 -13.47 -5.04
C VAL A 53 9.41 -12.44 -5.59
N ASP A 54 10.36 -12.00 -4.75
CA ASP A 54 11.49 -11.13 -5.06
C ASP A 54 12.38 -11.00 -3.80
N GLN A 55 13.41 -10.14 -3.88
CA GLN A 55 14.43 -9.97 -2.84
C GLN A 55 13.92 -9.32 -1.54
N TYR A 56 12.70 -8.77 -1.52
CA TYR A 56 12.10 -8.15 -0.34
C TYR A 56 11.28 -9.12 0.50
N TRP A 57 11.15 -10.37 0.06
CA TRP A 57 10.46 -11.45 0.77
C TRP A 57 11.41 -12.61 1.07
N SER A 58 11.00 -13.47 2.01
CA SER A 58 11.74 -14.71 2.30
C SER A 58 11.85 -15.58 1.05
N SER A 59 12.96 -16.32 0.91
CA SER A 59 13.18 -17.23 -0.22
C SER A 59 12.16 -18.37 -0.31
N SER A 60 11.40 -18.63 0.76
CA SER A 60 10.29 -19.59 0.80
C SER A 60 8.91 -18.96 0.59
N SER A 61 8.83 -17.64 0.47
CA SER A 61 7.58 -16.93 0.18
C SER A 61 7.08 -17.24 -1.23
N VAL A 62 5.76 -17.26 -1.38
CA VAL A 62 5.04 -17.57 -2.62
C VAL A 62 4.01 -16.49 -2.92
N LEU A 63 3.90 -16.11 -4.20
CA LEU A 63 2.96 -15.09 -4.66
C LEU A 63 1.62 -15.71 -5.07
N LEU A 64 0.53 -15.23 -4.49
CA LEU A 64 -0.82 -15.75 -4.66
C LEU A 64 -1.78 -14.66 -5.17
N THR A 65 -2.86 -15.08 -5.81
CA THR A 65 -3.95 -14.19 -6.28
C THR A 65 -5.08 -14.03 -5.27
N SER A 66 -5.09 -14.84 -4.21
CA SER A 66 -6.11 -14.83 -3.15
C SER A 66 -5.50 -14.95 -1.76
N LEU A 67 -6.25 -14.52 -0.76
CA LEU A 67 -6.05 -14.84 0.66
C LEU A 67 -6.63 -16.24 0.98
N GLN A 68 -6.58 -16.68 2.25
CA GLN A 68 -7.06 -18.01 2.66
C GLN A 68 -8.55 -18.25 2.39
N ASN A 69 -9.35 -17.18 2.33
CA ASN A 69 -10.77 -17.27 2.01
C ASN A 69 -11.19 -16.21 0.98
N SER A 70 -12.30 -16.49 0.29
CA SER A 70 -12.83 -15.64 -0.76
C SER A 70 -13.41 -14.34 -0.25
N THR A 71 -13.97 -14.30 0.97
CA THR A 71 -14.52 -13.08 1.59
C THR A 71 -13.43 -12.02 1.73
N ASP A 72 -12.30 -12.40 2.31
CA ASP A 72 -11.14 -11.53 2.54
C ASP A 72 -10.51 -11.08 1.21
N THR A 73 -10.41 -12.02 0.26
CA THR A 73 -9.93 -11.71 -1.10
C THR A 73 -10.83 -10.70 -1.81
N ASN A 74 -12.15 -10.90 -1.74
CA ASN A 74 -13.14 -10.01 -2.35
C ASN A 74 -13.12 -8.64 -1.68
N PHE A 75 -12.98 -8.61 -0.35
CA PHE A 75 -12.82 -7.38 0.40
C PHE A 75 -11.62 -6.58 -0.10
N MET A 76 -10.42 -7.17 -0.14
CA MET A 76 -9.20 -6.48 -0.57
C MET A 76 -9.28 -5.98 -2.01
N ASN A 77 -9.79 -6.80 -2.94
CA ASN A 77 -9.97 -6.38 -4.34
C ASN A 77 -11.01 -5.26 -4.50
N SER A 78 -12.08 -5.29 -3.71
CA SER A 78 -13.09 -4.24 -3.66
C SER A 78 -12.51 -2.94 -3.12
N GLN A 79 -11.75 -3.00 -2.03
CA GLN A 79 -11.05 -1.82 -1.49
C GLN A 79 -10.07 -1.25 -2.51
N MET A 80 -9.24 -2.06 -3.16
CA MET A 80 -8.31 -1.61 -4.19
C MET A 80 -9.05 -0.84 -5.31
N THR A 81 -10.14 -1.41 -5.79
CA THR A 81 -10.98 -0.78 -6.84
C THR A 81 -11.56 0.54 -6.36
N LYS A 82 -12.05 0.59 -5.11
CA LYS A 82 -12.63 1.80 -4.52
C LYS A 82 -11.59 2.92 -4.35
N ILE A 83 -10.41 2.58 -3.83
CA ILE A 83 -9.29 3.51 -3.68
C ILE A 83 -8.88 4.06 -5.05
N ALA A 84 -8.64 3.19 -6.02
CA ALA A 84 -8.24 3.59 -7.38
C ALA A 84 -9.28 4.50 -8.04
N SER A 85 -10.55 4.12 -7.95
CA SER A 85 -11.67 4.90 -8.50
C SER A 85 -11.81 6.27 -7.83
N MET A 86 -11.60 6.37 -6.52
CA MET A 86 -11.63 7.64 -5.79
C MET A 86 -10.60 8.64 -6.33
N TRP A 87 -9.42 8.15 -6.73
CA TRP A 87 -8.36 8.95 -7.33
C TRP A 87 -8.46 9.07 -8.86
N GLY A 88 -9.48 8.48 -9.49
CA GLY A 88 -9.64 8.47 -10.95
C GLY A 88 -8.53 7.71 -11.68
N LYS A 89 -8.05 6.60 -11.09
CA LYS A 89 -6.93 5.79 -11.58
C LYS A 89 -7.32 4.31 -11.69
N SER A 90 -6.46 3.55 -12.37
CA SER A 90 -6.60 2.10 -12.52
C SER A 90 -6.00 1.34 -11.35
N ASN A 91 -6.49 0.13 -11.12
CA ASN A 91 -5.95 -0.74 -10.09
C ASN A 91 -4.50 -1.14 -10.43
N PRO A 92 -3.53 -0.97 -9.50
CA PRO A 92 -2.27 -1.70 -9.57
C PRO A 92 -2.54 -3.21 -9.44
N ILE A 93 -1.56 -4.01 -9.85
CA ILE A 93 -1.62 -5.46 -9.64
C ILE A 93 -1.52 -5.73 -8.14
N LEU A 94 -2.62 -6.15 -7.52
CA LEU A 94 -2.65 -6.64 -6.15
C LEU A 94 -2.39 -8.16 -6.12
N ARG A 95 -1.41 -8.59 -5.33
CA ARG A 95 -1.14 -10.00 -5.03
C ARG A 95 -0.84 -10.18 -3.56
N PHE A 96 -0.97 -11.41 -3.09
CA PHE A 96 -0.78 -11.75 -1.69
C PHE A 96 0.44 -12.64 -1.51
N VAL A 97 1.21 -12.40 -0.46
CA VAL A 97 2.43 -13.16 -0.19
C VAL A 97 2.18 -14.08 0.99
N ASN A 98 2.35 -15.38 0.77
CA ASN A 98 2.30 -16.40 1.81
C ASN A 98 3.66 -17.06 1.93
N ASP A 99 4.08 -17.42 3.14
CA ASP A 99 5.29 -18.21 3.35
C ASP A 99 4.90 -19.50 4.09
N PRO A 100 4.85 -20.65 3.37
CA PRO A 100 4.51 -21.93 3.97
C PRO A 100 5.49 -22.39 5.06
N SER A 101 6.72 -21.88 5.06
CA SER A 101 7.76 -22.27 6.02
C SER A 101 7.77 -21.37 7.25
N ASN A 102 7.44 -20.08 7.09
CA ASN A 102 7.39 -19.12 8.19
C ASN A 102 6.41 -17.98 7.87
N LEU A 103 5.14 -18.12 8.26
CA LEU A 103 4.11 -17.11 7.97
C LEU A 103 4.54 -15.68 8.37
N ASN A 104 5.21 -15.52 9.52
CA ASN A 104 5.62 -14.22 10.05
C ASN A 104 6.65 -13.49 9.18
N SER A 105 7.34 -14.17 8.26
CA SER A 105 8.22 -13.52 7.28
C SER A 105 7.43 -12.61 6.31
N THR A 106 6.11 -12.80 6.23
CA THR A 106 5.19 -12.01 5.40
C THR A 106 4.54 -10.87 6.18
N TYR A 107 5.13 -10.42 7.28
CA TYR A 107 4.65 -9.25 8.02
C TYR A 107 5.06 -7.96 7.31
N ASN A 108 4.57 -7.76 6.09
CA ASN A 108 4.85 -6.56 5.30
C ASN A 108 3.79 -6.35 4.20
N ALA A 109 3.64 -5.11 3.75
CA ALA A 109 2.96 -4.77 2.51
C ALA A 109 3.89 -3.83 1.73
N ILE A 110 4.02 -4.04 0.42
CA ILE A 110 4.99 -3.32 -0.40
C ILE A 110 4.35 -2.82 -1.68
N SER A 111 4.49 -1.52 -1.90
CA SER A 111 4.11 -0.82 -3.13
C SER A 111 5.33 -0.61 -4.04
N TYR A 112 5.27 -1.20 -5.24
CA TYR A 112 6.34 -1.15 -6.24
C TYR A 112 6.05 -0.06 -7.27
N SER A 113 7.08 0.69 -7.67
CA SER A 113 7.00 1.71 -8.73
C SER A 113 6.56 1.18 -10.10
N THR A 114 6.58 -0.14 -10.29
CA THR A 114 6.12 -0.83 -11.51
C THR A 114 4.62 -1.11 -11.54
N GLY A 115 3.82 -0.48 -10.67
CA GLY A 115 2.36 -0.62 -10.70
C GLY A 115 1.85 -1.88 -10.01
N LYS A 116 2.53 -2.34 -8.94
CA LYS A 116 2.18 -3.56 -8.19
C LYS A 116 2.15 -3.28 -6.70
N ILE A 117 1.26 -3.96 -5.98
CA ILE A 117 1.23 -4.01 -4.52
C ILE A 117 1.22 -5.47 -4.09
N TYR A 118 2.20 -5.87 -3.29
CA TYR A 118 2.27 -7.20 -2.70
C TYR A 118 1.96 -7.12 -1.21
N TYR A 119 0.98 -7.91 -0.78
CA TYR A 119 0.40 -7.81 0.55
C TYR A 119 0.58 -9.13 1.31
N GLY A 120 1.35 -9.12 2.39
CA GLY A 120 1.68 -10.33 3.12
C GLY A 120 0.53 -10.89 3.96
N TYR A 121 0.47 -12.21 4.10
CA TYR A 121 -0.54 -12.89 4.89
C TYR A 121 -0.46 -12.52 6.38
N ALA A 122 0.74 -12.49 6.97
CA ALA A 122 0.89 -12.24 8.40
C ALA A 122 0.41 -10.84 8.79
N ILE A 123 0.78 -9.81 8.03
CA ILE A 123 0.30 -8.44 8.30
C ILE A 123 -1.22 -8.33 8.09
N TYR A 124 -1.78 -9.01 7.08
CA TYR A 124 -3.23 -9.01 6.83
C TYR A 124 -4.03 -9.55 8.00
N TYR A 125 -3.65 -10.73 8.49
CA TYR A 125 -4.38 -11.40 9.56
C TYR A 125 -4.17 -10.73 10.91
N ASP A 126 -2.97 -10.21 11.18
CA ASP A 126 -2.72 -9.41 12.39
C ASP A 126 -3.53 -8.10 12.38
N ALA A 127 -3.55 -7.38 11.26
CA ALA A 127 -4.36 -6.17 11.09
C ALA A 127 -5.86 -6.46 11.30
N LYS A 128 -6.36 -7.54 10.71
CA LYS A 128 -7.75 -7.97 10.87
C LYS A 128 -8.06 -8.34 12.32
N ASN A 129 -7.15 -9.00 13.02
CA ASN A 129 -7.34 -9.34 14.44
C ASN A 129 -7.31 -8.12 15.35
N LYS A 130 -6.51 -7.10 15.03
CA LYS A 130 -6.38 -5.87 15.84
C LYS A 130 -7.56 -4.92 15.72
N GLY A 131 -8.22 -4.88 14.56
CA GLY A 131 -9.27 -3.87 14.32
C GLY A 131 -10.26 -4.17 13.20
N GLY A 132 -10.24 -5.37 12.66
CA GLY A 132 -11.08 -5.77 11.54
C GLY A 132 -10.64 -5.17 10.20
N ASP A 133 -11.58 -5.18 9.26
CA ASP A 133 -11.35 -4.86 7.85
C ASP A 133 -10.88 -3.42 7.62
N ILE A 134 -11.23 -2.47 8.50
CA ILE A 134 -10.82 -1.07 8.37
C ILE A 134 -9.30 -0.88 8.47
N VAL A 135 -8.61 -1.73 9.24
CA VAL A 135 -7.14 -1.66 9.36
C VAL A 135 -6.50 -2.08 8.04
N ASN A 136 -6.97 -3.16 7.43
CA ASN A 136 -6.52 -3.60 6.12
C ASN A 136 -6.86 -2.58 5.01
N ALA A 137 -8.03 -1.93 5.08
CA ALA A 137 -8.37 -0.85 4.16
C ALA A 137 -7.43 0.35 4.29
N MET A 138 -7.02 0.71 5.51
CA MET A 138 -6.04 1.76 5.76
C MET A 138 -4.68 1.42 5.15
N ILE A 139 -4.14 0.23 5.46
CA ILE A 139 -2.84 -0.21 4.94
C ILE A 139 -2.87 -0.23 3.40
N LEU A 140 -3.94 -0.75 2.81
CA LEU A 140 -4.06 -0.78 1.35
C LEU A 140 -4.13 0.62 0.73
N ALA A 141 -4.78 1.58 1.40
CA ALA A 141 -4.82 2.97 0.97
C ALA A 141 -3.46 3.67 1.15
N HIS A 142 -2.68 3.31 2.18
CA HIS A 142 -1.30 3.73 2.36
C HIS A 142 -0.42 3.23 1.21
N GLU A 143 -0.47 1.93 0.89
CA GLU A 143 0.28 1.36 -0.25
C GLU A 143 -0.13 1.99 -1.58
N TYR A 144 -1.41 2.34 -1.75
CA TYR A 144 -1.88 3.09 -2.91
C TYR A 144 -1.38 4.55 -2.90
N GLY A 145 -1.22 5.16 -1.73
CA GLY A 145 -0.57 6.46 -1.58
C GLY A 145 0.82 6.46 -2.21
N HIS A 146 1.61 5.41 -2.01
CA HIS A 146 2.89 5.24 -2.72
C HIS A 146 2.71 5.10 -4.24
N GLN A 147 1.66 4.44 -4.73
CA GLN A 147 1.36 4.42 -6.18
C GLN A 147 1.11 5.82 -6.72
N LEU A 148 0.39 6.67 -5.98
CA LEU A 148 0.19 8.08 -6.36
C LEU A 148 1.53 8.83 -6.39
N GLN A 149 2.39 8.61 -5.40
CA GLN A 149 3.73 9.17 -5.36
C GLN A 149 4.53 8.81 -6.61
N TYR A 150 4.55 7.54 -7.00
CA TYR A 150 5.24 7.11 -8.23
C TYR A 150 4.62 7.70 -9.50
N ILE A 151 3.29 7.76 -9.59
CA ILE A 151 2.57 8.25 -10.79
C ILE A 151 2.79 9.75 -11.00
N PHE A 152 2.82 10.52 -9.91
CA PHE A 152 2.81 11.98 -9.96
C PHE A 152 4.15 12.63 -9.59
N GLY A 153 5.16 11.84 -9.22
CA GLY A 153 6.44 12.36 -8.73
C GLY A 153 6.30 13.08 -7.39
N LEU A 154 5.48 12.54 -6.48
CA LEU A 154 5.29 13.03 -5.11
C LEU A 154 6.15 12.19 -4.14
N PRO A 155 6.37 12.62 -2.90
CA PRO A 155 6.00 13.93 -2.32
C PRO A 155 6.77 15.10 -2.99
N SER A 156 6.20 16.30 -2.97
CA SER A 156 6.89 17.52 -3.40
C SER A 156 8.02 17.95 -2.45
N VAL A 157 8.04 17.37 -1.24
CA VAL A 157 9.08 17.56 -0.23
C VAL A 157 10.02 16.37 -0.23
N SER A 158 11.32 16.62 -0.38
CA SER A 158 12.36 15.59 -0.31
C SER A 158 13.24 15.76 0.94
N GLU A 159 13.61 14.64 1.56
CA GLU A 159 14.64 14.58 2.60
C GLU A 159 15.46 13.29 2.49
N SER A 160 16.51 13.15 3.30
CA SER A 160 17.42 11.99 3.27
C SER A 160 16.85 10.71 3.89
N THR A 161 15.61 10.74 4.39
CA THR A 161 14.91 9.60 5.00
C THR A 161 13.61 9.32 4.26
N ALA A 162 13.06 8.13 4.44
CA ALA A 162 11.77 7.71 3.85
C ALA A 162 10.55 8.46 4.39
N ARG A 163 10.70 9.22 5.48
CA ARG A 163 9.58 9.79 6.23
C ARG A 163 8.61 10.68 5.43
N PRO A 164 9.01 11.56 4.49
CA PRO A 164 8.05 12.34 3.71
C PRO A 164 7.13 11.42 2.90
N ASN A 165 7.70 10.37 2.31
CA ASN A 165 6.96 9.37 1.55
C ASN A 165 5.95 8.64 2.44
N GLU A 166 6.41 8.16 3.60
CA GLU A 166 5.60 7.41 4.56
C GLU A 166 4.48 8.25 5.20
N LEU A 167 4.79 9.46 5.65
CA LEU A 167 3.81 10.33 6.28
C LEU A 167 2.76 10.84 5.29
N GLU A 168 3.14 11.14 4.06
CA GLU A 168 2.14 11.48 3.04
C GLU A 168 1.27 10.27 2.69
N ALA A 169 1.84 9.05 2.62
CA ALA A 169 1.07 7.82 2.42
C ALA A 169 0.08 7.55 3.57
N ASP A 170 0.48 7.78 4.83
CA ASP A 170 -0.43 7.80 5.98
C ASP A 170 -1.54 8.85 5.82
N GLY A 171 -1.20 10.02 5.30
CA GLY A 171 -2.15 11.08 4.94
C GLY A 171 -3.15 10.63 3.87
N PHE A 172 -2.69 10.03 2.78
CA PHE A 172 -3.56 9.47 1.74
C PHE A 172 -4.51 8.41 2.29
N ALA A 173 -4.04 7.58 3.23
CA ALA A 173 -4.87 6.59 3.92
C ALA A 173 -5.96 7.26 4.77
N GLY A 174 -5.60 8.27 5.58
CA GLY A 174 -6.58 9.07 6.34
C GLY A 174 -7.61 9.76 5.44
N TYR A 175 -7.17 10.30 4.32
CA TYR A 175 -8.03 10.92 3.31
C TYR A 175 -9.02 9.90 2.74
N TYR A 176 -8.55 8.73 2.32
CA TYR A 176 -9.42 7.64 1.85
C TYR A 176 -10.47 7.23 2.89
N LEU A 177 -10.07 7.14 4.17
CA LEU A 177 -10.97 6.75 5.24
C LEU A 177 -12.12 7.77 5.45
N ARG A 178 -11.86 9.06 5.21
CA ARG A 178 -12.87 10.12 5.32
C ARG A 178 -13.80 10.20 4.11
N ARG A 179 -13.26 10.09 2.90
CA ARG A 179 -13.98 10.48 1.67
C ARG A 179 -15.33 9.74 1.53
N PRO A 180 -16.41 10.43 1.12
CA PRO A 180 -17.71 9.78 0.91
C PRO A 180 -17.68 8.66 -0.14
N ASN A 181 -16.86 8.83 -1.17
CA ASN A 181 -16.59 7.80 -2.19
C ASN A 181 -15.41 6.88 -1.83
N GLY A 182 -14.78 7.07 -0.67
CA GLY A 182 -13.77 6.22 -0.07
C GLY A 182 -14.36 5.30 1.00
N TYR A 183 -13.69 5.08 2.14
CA TYR A 183 -14.23 4.23 3.22
C TYR A 183 -15.41 4.87 3.98
N ASN A 184 -15.62 6.18 3.81
CA ASN A 184 -16.79 6.94 4.26
C ASN A 184 -17.04 6.92 5.79
N GLN A 185 -16.01 7.22 6.58
CA GLN A 185 -16.16 7.46 8.02
C GLN A 185 -16.33 8.95 8.30
N THR A 186 -17.28 9.30 9.15
CA THR A 186 -17.69 10.69 9.40
C THR A 186 -17.14 11.27 10.69
N THR A 187 -16.61 10.44 11.59
CA THR A 187 -15.90 10.87 12.79
C THR A 187 -14.55 10.18 12.90
N PHE A 188 -13.62 10.82 13.59
CA PHE A 188 -12.26 10.28 13.70
C PHE A 188 -12.18 9.07 14.63
N ALA A 189 -13.02 9.03 15.66
CA ALA A 189 -13.17 7.86 16.54
C ALA A 189 -13.53 6.57 15.77
N GLN A 190 -14.25 6.66 14.66
CA GLN A 190 -14.61 5.48 13.84
C GLN A 190 -13.39 4.82 13.18
N ILE A 191 -12.29 5.55 13.01
CA ILE A 191 -11.06 5.04 12.40
C ILE A 191 -9.99 4.70 13.44
N ALA A 192 -10.39 4.44 14.69
CA ALA A 192 -9.48 4.24 15.81
C ALA A 192 -8.42 3.17 15.57
N ALA A 193 -8.89 1.96 15.25
CA ALA A 193 -7.97 0.86 15.01
C ALA A 193 -7.05 1.09 13.80
N ALA A 194 -7.48 1.89 12.82
CA ALA A 194 -6.67 2.21 11.65
C ALA A 194 -5.47 3.08 12.04
N TYR A 195 -5.66 4.21 12.72
CA TYR A 195 -4.51 5.03 13.13
C TYR A 195 -3.66 4.36 14.24
N GLU A 196 -4.24 3.44 15.02
CA GLU A 196 -3.47 2.63 15.98
C GLU A 196 -2.51 1.68 15.27
N PHE A 197 -2.89 1.17 14.11
CA PHE A 197 -1.97 0.41 13.28
C PHE A 197 -0.86 1.31 12.71
N ALA A 198 -1.20 2.47 12.14
CA ALA A 198 -0.21 3.41 11.60
C ALA A 198 0.84 3.81 12.64
N GLN A 199 0.46 4.04 13.90
CA GLN A 199 1.45 4.37 14.93
C GLN A 199 2.34 3.18 15.31
N SER A 200 1.83 1.95 15.22
CA SER A 200 2.56 0.75 15.62
C SER A 200 3.74 0.43 14.70
N ILE A 201 3.71 0.95 13.48
CA ILE A 201 4.77 0.85 12.47
C ILE A 201 5.72 2.07 12.47
N GLY A 202 5.54 3.02 13.38
CA GLY A 202 6.45 4.15 13.56
C GLY A 202 7.73 3.74 14.30
N ASP A 203 8.80 4.52 14.11
CA ASP A 203 10.11 4.28 14.73
C ASP A 203 10.74 5.58 15.25
N TYR A 204 11.81 5.49 16.05
CA TYR A 204 12.55 6.65 16.57
C TYR A 204 13.97 6.78 15.98
N GLN A 205 14.27 6.06 14.89
CA GLN A 205 15.59 6.04 14.25
C GLN A 205 15.76 7.24 13.31
N THR A 206 15.65 8.46 13.85
CA THR A 206 15.50 9.71 13.07
C THR A 206 16.63 10.04 12.09
N THR A 207 17.78 9.39 12.22
CA THR A 207 18.94 9.54 11.31
C THR A 207 19.07 8.39 10.31
N SER A 208 18.24 7.36 10.41
CA SER A 208 18.24 6.23 9.49
C SER A 208 17.62 6.64 8.15
N PRO A 209 18.20 6.26 7.00
CA PRO A 209 17.54 6.43 5.71
C PRO A 209 16.15 5.79 5.65
N GLY A 210 15.95 4.70 6.39
CA GLY A 210 14.65 4.02 6.52
C GLY A 210 13.77 4.54 7.65
N HIS A 211 13.97 5.75 8.16
CA HIS A 211 13.08 6.33 9.17
C HIS A 211 11.70 6.61 8.55
N HIS A 212 10.64 6.02 9.11
CA HIS A 212 9.28 6.16 8.60
C HIS A 212 8.51 7.32 9.25
N GLY A 213 9.04 7.85 10.36
CA GLY A 213 8.36 8.78 11.24
C GLY A 213 8.06 8.18 12.60
N THR A 214 8.01 9.04 13.61
CA THR A 214 7.68 8.62 14.97
C THR A 214 6.22 8.21 15.08
N PRO A 215 5.84 7.33 16.03
CA PRO A 215 4.44 6.96 16.24
C PRO A 215 3.47 8.17 16.37
N PRO A 216 3.83 9.27 17.07
CA PRO A 216 3.03 10.49 17.06
C PRO A 216 2.94 11.19 15.69
N GLN A 217 4.03 11.21 14.91
CA GLN A 217 4.04 11.79 13.56
C GLN A 217 3.07 11.04 12.63
N ARG A 218 3.12 9.71 12.63
CA ARG A 218 2.25 8.86 11.80
C ARG A 218 0.77 9.07 12.12
N ARG A 219 0.38 9.12 13.41
CA ARG A 219 -1.01 9.46 13.80
C ARG A 219 -1.43 10.84 13.34
N SER A 220 -0.55 11.81 13.50
CA SER A 220 -0.83 13.19 13.10
C SER A 220 -1.01 13.32 11.58
N ALA A 221 -0.24 12.55 10.80
CA ALA A 221 -0.39 12.44 9.36
C ALA A 221 -1.74 11.84 8.95
N VAL A 222 -2.16 10.73 9.56
CA VAL A 222 -3.51 10.16 9.33
C VAL A 222 -4.61 11.17 9.68
N ARG A 223 -4.50 11.87 10.81
CA ARG A 223 -5.47 12.90 11.22
C ARG A 223 -5.53 14.05 10.22
N LEU A 224 -4.39 14.56 9.78
CA LEU A 224 -4.33 15.61 8.75
C LEU A 224 -4.99 15.15 7.45
N GLY A 225 -4.67 13.93 6.99
CA GLY A 225 -5.30 13.33 5.82
C GLY A 225 -6.81 13.23 5.94
N PHE A 226 -7.30 12.76 7.10
CA PHE A 226 -8.72 12.64 7.40
C PHE A 226 -9.43 14.00 7.38
N LEU A 227 -8.81 15.06 7.91
CA LEU A 227 -9.34 16.42 7.86
C LEU A 227 -9.38 16.95 6.41
N LEU A 228 -8.32 16.72 5.62
CA LEU A 228 -8.31 17.10 4.21
C LEU A 228 -9.35 16.34 3.38
N GLY A 229 -9.73 15.12 3.80
CA GLY A 229 -10.75 14.31 3.18
C GLY A 229 -12.17 14.90 3.20
N GLN A 230 -12.41 16.01 3.90
CA GLN A 230 -13.64 16.80 3.74
C GLN A 230 -13.76 17.40 2.32
N TYR A 231 -12.62 17.65 1.69
CA TYR A 231 -12.52 18.29 0.38
C TYR A 231 -12.24 17.25 -0.70
N SER A 232 -12.61 17.60 -1.94
CA SER A 232 -12.33 16.76 -3.11
C SER A 232 -11.07 17.26 -3.79
N LEU A 233 -9.94 16.67 -3.41
CA LEU A 233 -8.61 17.04 -3.89
C LEU A 233 -8.11 16.06 -4.96
N SER A 234 -7.35 16.59 -5.93
CA SER A 234 -6.46 15.78 -6.75
C SER A 234 -5.27 15.30 -5.91
N ALA A 235 -4.49 14.32 -6.37
CA ALA A 235 -3.30 13.86 -5.65
C ALA A 235 -2.26 14.99 -5.45
N ALA A 236 -2.06 15.84 -6.47
CA ALA A 236 -1.15 16.98 -6.38
C ALA A 236 -1.67 18.10 -5.45
N ASP A 237 -2.99 18.33 -5.42
CA ASP A 237 -3.56 19.28 -4.46
C ASP A 237 -3.56 18.73 -3.03
N PHE A 238 -3.70 17.41 -2.86
CA PHE A 238 -3.51 16.75 -1.59
C PHE A 238 -2.08 16.95 -1.09
N ASP A 239 -1.07 16.58 -1.88
CA ASP A 239 0.35 16.79 -1.57
C ASP A 239 0.63 18.24 -1.14
N TYR A 240 0.20 19.20 -1.96
CA TYR A 240 0.40 20.62 -1.66
C TYR A 240 -0.21 21.00 -0.31
N ASN A 241 -1.47 20.65 -0.04
CA ASN A 241 -2.12 21.02 1.22
C ASN A 241 -1.53 20.24 2.41
N PHE A 242 -1.21 18.97 2.21
CA PHE A 242 -0.61 18.12 3.23
C PHE A 242 0.71 18.72 3.70
N PHE A 243 1.65 18.99 2.79
CA PHE A 243 2.93 19.59 3.17
C PHE A 243 2.87 21.09 3.47
N TYR A 244 1.84 21.81 3.00
CA TYR A 244 1.59 23.18 3.44
C TYR A 244 1.38 23.22 4.96
N TYR A 245 0.53 22.33 5.49
CA TYR A 245 0.24 22.27 6.92
C TYR A 245 1.29 21.46 7.68
N TYR A 246 1.80 20.37 7.10
CA TYR A 246 2.80 19.48 7.70
C TYR A 246 4.22 19.91 7.29
N GLN A 247 4.64 21.10 7.73
CA GLN A 247 5.92 21.67 7.32
C GLN A 247 7.11 20.87 7.87
N GLY A 248 8.13 20.71 7.03
CA GLY A 248 9.47 20.33 7.45
C GLY A 248 9.44 18.99 8.14
N VAL A 249 9.21 17.93 7.35
CA VAL A 249 9.12 16.54 7.82
C VAL A 249 10.24 16.21 8.83
N LEU A 250 11.44 16.79 8.67
CA LEU A 250 12.52 17.00 9.68
C LEU A 250 12.07 17.23 11.14
N ASN A 251 11.25 18.25 11.39
CA ASN A 251 10.84 18.70 12.73
C ASN A 251 9.33 18.51 13.00
N GLY A 252 8.53 18.13 11.99
CA GLY A 252 7.07 17.90 12.11
C GLY A 252 6.27 19.12 12.57
N THR A 253 6.72 20.33 12.22
CA THR A 253 6.08 21.57 12.67
C THR A 253 4.90 21.94 11.79
N TYR A 254 3.81 22.45 12.36
CA TYR A 254 2.68 22.94 11.58
C TYR A 254 2.82 24.41 11.19
N LYS A 255 2.46 24.75 9.94
CA LYS A 255 2.45 26.13 9.47
C LYS A 255 1.22 26.88 10.00
N MET A 256 1.45 28.03 10.64
CA MET A 256 0.41 28.95 11.13
C MET A 256 0.04 30.06 10.13
N GLY A 257 0.72 30.11 8.98
CA GLY A 257 0.47 31.11 7.94
C GLY A 257 -0.80 30.82 7.15
N LYS A 258 -1.36 31.86 6.53
CA LYS A 258 -2.58 31.77 5.71
C LYS A 258 -2.32 31.06 4.39
N ASN A 259 -3.07 30.00 4.07
CA ASN A 259 -3.03 29.33 2.77
C ASN A 259 -3.87 30.11 1.75
N LEU A 260 -3.24 31.06 1.06
CA LEU A 260 -3.93 31.90 0.07
C LEU A 260 -4.39 31.13 -1.18
N ARG A 261 -3.82 29.95 -1.46
CA ARG A 261 -4.24 29.11 -2.61
C ARG A 261 -5.58 28.44 -2.35
N ASN A 262 -5.84 28.01 -1.11
CA ASN A 262 -7.05 27.27 -0.73
C ASN A 262 -7.69 27.90 0.52
N PRO A 263 -8.35 29.06 0.42
CA PRO A 263 -8.84 29.81 1.58
C PRO A 263 -9.93 29.07 2.37
N GLU A 264 -10.75 28.24 1.72
CA GLU A 264 -11.77 27.43 2.41
C GLU A 264 -11.14 26.32 3.26
N ILE A 265 -10.15 25.62 2.70
CA ILE A 265 -9.36 24.61 3.42
C ILE A 265 -8.64 25.30 4.58
N ASP A 266 -8.10 26.50 4.36
CA ASP A 266 -7.41 27.26 5.40
C ASP A 266 -8.30 27.61 6.58
N ALA A 267 -9.52 28.09 6.32
CA ALA A 267 -10.49 28.41 7.37
C ALA A 267 -10.90 27.18 8.18
N TYR A 268 -10.97 26.01 7.56
CA TYR A 268 -11.25 24.76 8.24
C TYR A 268 -10.04 24.26 9.03
N MET A 269 -8.88 24.16 8.39
CA MET A 269 -7.66 23.63 8.99
C MET A 269 -7.18 24.47 10.17
N SER A 270 -7.37 25.80 10.13
CA SER A 270 -7.03 26.72 11.22
C SER A 270 -7.66 26.35 12.57
N GLN A 271 -8.77 25.62 12.57
CA GLN A 271 -9.43 25.13 13.78
C GLN A 271 -8.68 23.97 14.45
N TYR A 272 -7.84 23.26 13.69
CA TYR A 272 -7.19 22.01 14.09
C TYR A 272 -5.67 22.10 14.17
N ILE A 273 -5.02 23.19 13.72
CA ILE A 273 -3.56 23.28 13.70
C ILE A 273 -2.95 23.03 15.10
N ASP A 274 -3.55 23.59 16.15
CA ASP A 274 -3.08 23.39 17.51
C ASP A 274 -3.25 21.95 18.00
N GLU A 275 -4.35 21.29 17.62
CA GLU A 275 -4.59 19.87 17.90
C GLU A 275 -3.53 19.01 17.20
N LEU A 276 -3.35 19.20 15.90
CA LEU A 276 -2.39 18.49 15.06
C LEU A 276 -0.95 18.58 15.58
N ARG A 277 -0.53 19.78 16.01
CA ARG A 277 0.77 20.01 16.66
C ARG A 277 0.89 19.25 18.00
N LYS A 278 -0.17 19.21 18.81
CA LYS A 278 -0.16 18.46 20.08
C LYS A 278 -0.11 16.95 19.85
N ILE A 279 -0.81 16.44 18.83
CA ILE A 279 -0.73 15.04 18.41
C ILE A 279 0.70 14.72 17.99
N GLN A 280 1.26 15.51 17.08
CA GLN A 280 2.60 15.28 16.52
C GLN A 280 3.71 15.32 17.58
N SER A 281 3.60 16.22 18.56
CA SER A 281 4.58 16.32 19.66
C SER A 281 4.36 15.28 20.77
N GLY A 282 3.35 14.41 20.66
CA GLY A 282 3.00 13.43 21.68
C GLY A 282 2.37 14.03 22.95
N LYS A 283 1.95 15.31 22.90
CA LYS A 283 1.26 15.98 24.02
C LYS A 283 -0.18 15.51 24.21
N ILE A 284 -0.80 15.00 23.14
CA ILE A 284 -2.06 14.25 23.22
C ILE A 284 -1.69 12.78 23.37
N SER A 285 -2.10 12.20 24.50
CA SER A 285 -1.90 10.77 24.79
C SER A 285 -2.62 9.87 23.78
N VAL A 286 -2.34 8.56 23.80
CA VAL A 286 -3.03 7.60 22.94
C VAL A 286 -4.52 7.55 23.28
N GLU A 287 -4.85 7.66 24.56
CA GLU A 287 -6.21 7.65 25.08
C GLU A 287 -6.98 8.91 24.67
N GLU A 288 -6.38 10.10 24.85
CA GLU A 288 -7.00 11.36 24.41
C GLU A 288 -7.20 11.42 22.90
N PHE A 289 -6.30 10.80 22.12
CA PHE A 289 -6.41 10.76 20.66
C PHE A 289 -7.66 9.99 20.19
N LYS A 290 -8.12 9.00 20.97
CA LYS A 290 -9.31 8.19 20.66
C LYS A 290 -10.60 8.95 20.77
N GLU A 291 -10.62 9.96 21.61
CA GLU A 291 -11.80 10.77 21.90
C GLU A 291 -11.92 12.00 20.97
N LEU A 292 -10.99 12.17 20.02
CA LEU A 292 -11.07 13.25 19.04
C LEU A 292 -12.28 13.06 18.10
N LYS A 293 -13.00 14.16 17.88
CA LYS A 293 -14.18 14.20 17.03
C LYS A 293 -13.81 14.25 15.54
#